data_AF-A0A3D0MWR0-F1
#
_entry.id   AF-A0A3D0MWR0-F1
#
_cell.length_a   1.000
_cell.length_b   1.000
_cell.length_c   1.000
_cell.angle_alpha   90.00
_cell.angle_beta   90.00
_cell.angle_gamma   90.00
#
_symmetry.space_group_name_H-M   'P 1'
#
loop_
_entity.id
_entity.type
_entity.pdbx_description
1 polymer ?
#
loop_
_entity_poly.entity_id
_entity_poly.type
_entity_poly.pdbx_seq_one_letter_code
_entity_poly.pdbx_strand_id
1 'polypeptide(L)'
;MKKIILNTLFILFIFSGIDDIFSQPTLQWKSIFHNGTASNYLADMCIGDSGNVYIAYQAEGYVLRKISPTGSLIWEREYSAGLGLISEPKFLRYDQNGFIFISGDDYGVETLKYDLNGNLTWLRRFDDGIGFNSIGGMVLDSVGNCYLGVGHSAGLFNTKHYSIVKYNTKGDTVWVQRIYGSQYYGQIGDIILDKENNVIVTGVSNDLLLHPNNSARTVKLNGKTGEVIWNNFYYKPLIWNSADGIALGCDKDNNIYVGATFQFSNGNTAYLLKYSSSGELIWTGEYSNANSLCTVRDMITDSLGNCYLTGYETNLGVSSTDFFTIKFDSTGVLKWNNTYGSRFDDIPDQIYLDKFNNVYVIGSEAEVIYGIPTRTEVHFAAVKYDINGNQKWVIKYYNDSLKYSLGNRICIDEYQNVILGGVSLEGRGNFPNREFDITVLKYSQINSIHNISNDVISNYNLSQNFPNPFNPKTNINFNLKKSENVILNIYDISGKKVETLVNKKLSQGDYKIEWNANQYSSGVYFYSLYIDGKLIDSKKMILMK
;
A
#
# COMPACT_ATOMS: atom_id res chain seq x y z
N MET A 1 -19.63 -63.32 45.35
CA MET A 1 -19.98 -62.11 46.12
C MET A 1 -18.72 -61.60 46.83
N LYS A 2 -17.95 -60.68 46.21
CA LYS A 2 -16.93 -59.81 46.84
C LYS A 2 -16.45 -58.77 45.81
N LYS A 3 -16.19 -57.57 46.33
CA LYS A 3 -16.04 -56.25 45.71
C LYS A 3 -14.61 -55.94 45.19
N ILE A 4 -14.54 -55.10 44.13
CA ILE A 4 -13.66 -53.92 43.87
C ILE A 4 -12.13 -54.19 43.91
N ILE A 5 -11.29 -53.82 42.93
CA ILE A 5 -10.86 -52.46 42.52
C ILE A 5 -10.39 -52.52 41.04
N LEU A 6 -10.95 -51.68 40.16
CA LEU A 6 -10.34 -51.36 38.86
C LEU A 6 -9.74 -49.95 38.96
N ASN A 7 -8.42 -49.85 38.81
CA ASN A 7 -7.70 -48.58 38.73
C ASN A 7 -8.09 -47.86 37.43
N THR A 8 -8.64 -46.65 37.54
CA THR A 8 -8.88 -45.76 36.42
C THR A 8 -7.57 -45.05 36.07
N LEU A 9 -7.01 -45.36 34.91
CA LEU A 9 -5.88 -44.61 34.33
C LEU A 9 -6.45 -43.33 33.69
N PHE A 10 -6.10 -42.17 34.24
CA PHE A 10 -6.36 -40.87 33.61
C PHE A 10 -5.39 -40.72 32.42
N ILE A 11 -5.90 -40.80 31.18
CA ILE A 11 -5.17 -40.34 30.00
C ILE A 11 -5.53 -38.87 29.80
N LEU A 12 -4.61 -37.99 30.18
CA LEU A 12 -4.61 -36.58 29.81
C LEU A 12 -4.31 -36.51 28.30
N PHE A 13 -5.33 -36.27 27.48
CA PHE A 13 -5.09 -35.82 26.10
C PHE A 13 -4.71 -34.34 26.16
N ILE A 14 -3.42 -34.07 26.10
CA ILE A 14 -2.90 -32.76 25.70
C ILE A 14 -3.26 -32.62 24.23
N PHE A 15 -4.24 -31.77 23.91
CA PHE A 15 -4.43 -31.28 22.54
C PHE A 15 -3.27 -30.32 22.24
N SER A 16 -2.18 -30.87 21.71
CA SER A 16 -1.15 -30.11 20.99
C SER A 16 -1.53 -30.06 19.51
N GLY A 17 -1.58 -28.87 18.94
CA GLY A 17 -1.56 -28.64 17.49
C GLY A 17 -2.90 -28.78 16.79
N ILE A 18 -3.69 -27.70 16.78
CA ILE A 18 -4.37 -27.35 15.54
C ILE A 18 -3.25 -26.75 14.69
N ASP A 19 -2.73 -27.52 13.74
CA ASP A 19 -2.00 -26.94 12.64
C ASP A 19 -2.97 -25.97 11.95
N ASP A 20 -2.72 -24.68 12.08
CA ASP A 20 -3.38 -23.65 11.28
C ASP A 20 -3.13 -24.02 9.82
N ILE A 21 -4.09 -24.70 9.18
CA ILE A 21 -4.13 -24.81 7.73
C ILE A 21 -4.35 -23.37 7.26
N PHE A 22 -3.25 -22.68 6.97
CA PHE A 22 -3.34 -21.31 6.51
C PHE A 22 -4.10 -21.29 5.19
N SER A 23 -5.29 -20.72 5.26
CA SER A 23 -6.14 -20.51 4.11
C SER A 23 -5.47 -19.62 3.09
N GLN A 24 -5.22 -20.15 1.89
CA GLN A 24 -4.79 -19.33 0.77
C GLN A 24 -5.90 -18.32 0.41
N PRO A 25 -5.56 -17.03 0.20
CA PRO A 25 -6.54 -16.05 -0.25
C PRO A 25 -7.21 -16.48 -1.55
N THR A 26 -8.50 -16.20 -1.69
CA THR A 26 -9.29 -16.57 -2.88
C THR A 26 -9.40 -15.39 -3.85
N LEU A 27 -8.95 -15.56 -5.09
CA LEU A 27 -9.08 -14.56 -6.15
C LEU A 27 -10.56 -14.22 -6.37
N GLN A 28 -10.92 -12.94 -6.22
CA GLN A 28 -12.27 -12.41 -6.43
C GLN A 28 -12.46 -11.93 -7.86
N TRP A 29 -11.49 -11.15 -8.35
CA TRP A 29 -11.48 -10.67 -9.73
C TRP A 29 -10.05 -10.35 -10.17
N LYS A 30 -9.87 -10.36 -11.49
CA LYS A 30 -8.67 -9.89 -12.19
C LYS A 30 -9.08 -8.92 -13.29
N SER A 31 -8.33 -7.84 -13.43
CA SER A 31 -8.51 -6.85 -14.50
C SER A 31 -7.17 -6.67 -15.20
N ILE A 32 -7.17 -6.94 -16.51
CA ILE A 32 -5.99 -6.86 -17.37
C ILE A 32 -6.28 -5.82 -18.45
N PHE A 33 -5.33 -4.94 -18.70
CA PHE A 33 -5.51 -3.80 -19.58
C PHE A 33 -4.38 -3.71 -20.60
N HIS A 34 -4.76 -3.66 -21.86
CA HIS A 34 -3.85 -3.52 -23.00
C HIS A 34 -4.01 -2.13 -23.62
N ASN A 35 -2.89 -1.41 -23.79
CA ASN A 35 -2.89 -0.07 -24.41
C ASN A 35 -2.07 0.01 -25.71
N GLY A 36 -1.61 -1.10 -26.30
CA GLY A 36 -1.01 -1.13 -27.64
C GLY A 36 0.34 -0.42 -27.78
N THR A 37 0.99 -0.05 -26.67
CA THR A 37 2.34 0.56 -26.66
C THR A 37 3.36 -0.38 -26.01
N ALA A 38 4.61 -0.29 -26.46
CA ALA A 38 5.70 -1.18 -26.05
C ALA A 38 6.29 -0.86 -24.65
N SER A 39 5.67 0.02 -23.85
CA SER A 39 6.25 0.51 -22.58
C SER A 39 5.19 0.78 -21.52
N ASN A 40 4.32 -0.19 -21.25
CA ASN A 40 3.37 -0.08 -20.14
C ASN A 40 4.07 -0.50 -18.83
N TYR A 41 4.00 0.37 -17.82
CA TYR A 41 4.47 0.09 -16.46
C TYR A 41 3.45 0.61 -15.44
N LEU A 42 3.06 -0.23 -14.48
CA LEU A 42 2.22 0.22 -13.36
C LEU A 42 3.07 1.05 -12.40
N ALA A 43 2.84 2.36 -12.39
CA ALA A 43 3.61 3.29 -11.57
C ALA A 43 3.24 3.20 -10.09
N ASP A 44 1.95 3.28 -9.78
CA ASP A 44 1.49 3.29 -8.39
C ASP A 44 0.00 2.94 -8.30
N MET A 45 -0.44 2.52 -7.11
CA MET A 45 -1.80 2.07 -6.83
C MET A 45 -2.22 2.45 -5.42
N CYS A 46 -3.46 2.92 -5.26
CA CYS A 46 -4.04 3.18 -3.94
C CYS A 46 -5.54 2.88 -3.90
N ILE A 47 -6.08 2.75 -2.69
CA ILE A 47 -7.53 2.63 -2.45
C ILE A 47 -8.05 3.99 -2.04
N GLY A 48 -9.15 4.43 -2.64
CA GLY A 48 -9.80 5.69 -2.33
C GLY A 48 -11.25 5.51 -1.88
N ASP A 49 -12.12 6.41 -2.34
CA ASP A 49 -13.53 6.47 -1.98
C ASP A 49 -14.25 5.13 -2.15
N SER A 50 -14.98 4.71 -1.11
CA SER A 50 -15.82 3.51 -1.13
C SER A 50 -15.11 2.23 -1.59
N GLY A 51 -13.79 2.14 -1.35
CA GLY A 51 -12.99 0.97 -1.73
C GLY A 51 -12.63 0.90 -3.21
N ASN A 52 -12.84 1.99 -3.98
CA ASN A 52 -12.39 2.08 -5.37
C ASN A 52 -10.87 2.01 -5.44
N VAL A 53 -10.35 1.28 -6.42
CA VAL A 53 -8.92 1.17 -6.67
C VAL A 53 -8.54 2.19 -7.73
N TYR A 54 -7.54 3.00 -7.43
CA TYR A 54 -6.93 3.92 -8.38
C TYR A 54 -5.58 3.37 -8.79
N ILE A 55 -5.31 3.38 -10.10
CA ILE A 55 -4.01 3.01 -10.66
C ILE A 55 -3.49 4.11 -11.57
N ALA A 56 -2.20 4.37 -11.47
CA ALA A 56 -1.47 5.23 -12.40
C ALA A 56 -0.48 4.37 -13.18
N TYR A 57 -0.44 4.53 -14.51
CA TYR A 57 0.48 3.79 -15.35
C TYR A 57 0.82 4.55 -16.63
N GLN A 58 1.92 4.14 -17.25
CA GLN A 58 2.44 4.73 -18.47
C GLN A 58 1.76 4.14 -19.71
N ALA A 59 1.39 5.01 -20.67
CA ALA A 59 1.01 4.66 -22.03
C ALA A 59 1.66 5.68 -23.00
N GLU A 60 0.89 6.37 -23.87
CA GLU A 60 1.38 7.54 -24.62
C GLU A 60 1.60 8.78 -23.71
N GLY A 61 1.14 8.69 -22.46
CA GLY A 61 1.38 9.63 -21.38
C GLY A 61 0.98 9.03 -20.04
N TYR A 62 0.45 9.86 -19.15
CA TYR A 62 -0.02 9.45 -17.84
C TYR A 62 -1.45 8.93 -17.97
N VAL A 63 -1.68 7.69 -17.53
CA VAL A 63 -3.03 7.14 -17.44
C VAL A 63 -3.42 6.99 -15.98
N LEU A 64 -4.59 7.54 -15.63
CA LEU A 64 -5.27 7.33 -14.35
C LEU A 64 -6.55 6.53 -14.59
N ARG A 65 -6.68 5.38 -13.92
CA ARG A 65 -7.95 4.63 -13.90
C ARG A 65 -8.53 4.56 -12.51
N LYS A 66 -9.86 4.65 -12.46
CA LYS A 66 -10.67 4.32 -11.28
C LYS A 66 -11.43 3.02 -11.55
N ILE A 67 -11.20 2.03 -10.70
CA ILE A 67 -11.76 0.68 -10.78
C ILE A 67 -12.67 0.46 -9.57
N SER A 68 -13.87 -0.07 -9.78
CA SER A 68 -14.81 -0.38 -8.71
C SER A 68 -14.29 -1.49 -7.79
N PRO A 69 -14.81 -1.65 -6.56
CA PRO A 69 -14.44 -2.77 -5.69
C PRO A 69 -14.74 -4.15 -6.30
N THR A 70 -15.60 -4.20 -7.33
CA THR A 70 -15.98 -5.41 -8.09
C THR A 70 -15.13 -5.64 -9.34
N GLY A 71 -14.13 -4.78 -9.60
CA GLY A 71 -13.19 -4.92 -10.73
C GLY A 71 -13.62 -4.23 -12.03
N SER A 72 -14.75 -3.53 -12.05
CA SER A 72 -15.26 -2.83 -13.23
C SER A 72 -14.62 -1.47 -13.40
N LEU A 73 -14.25 -1.09 -14.63
CA LEU A 73 -13.77 0.27 -14.92
C LEU A 73 -14.89 1.29 -14.68
N ILE A 74 -14.63 2.31 -13.87
CA ILE A 74 -15.55 3.43 -13.66
C ILE A 74 -15.22 4.55 -14.64
N TRP A 75 -13.96 4.99 -14.68
CA TRP A 75 -13.48 5.95 -15.66
C TRP A 75 -11.96 5.84 -15.85
N GLU A 76 -11.50 6.37 -16.97
CA GLU A 76 -10.09 6.53 -17.33
C GLU A 76 -9.82 7.98 -17.74
N ARG A 77 -8.64 8.49 -17.37
CA ARG A 77 -8.11 9.76 -17.86
C ARG A 77 -6.70 9.54 -18.38
N GLU A 78 -6.45 10.11 -19.54
CA GLU A 78 -5.12 10.17 -20.12
C GLU A 78 -4.68 11.64 -20.17
N TYR A 79 -3.40 11.86 -19.88
CA TYR A 79 -2.74 13.13 -20.01
C TYR A 79 -1.42 12.93 -20.73
N SER A 80 -1.20 13.67 -21.80
CA SER A 80 0.09 13.76 -22.48
C SER A 80 0.49 15.22 -22.60
N ALA A 81 1.74 15.54 -22.29
CA ALA A 81 2.30 16.88 -22.42
C ALA A 81 2.41 17.34 -23.89
N GLY A 82 2.18 16.45 -24.86
CA GLY A 82 2.13 16.78 -26.28
C GLY A 82 3.50 17.06 -26.92
N LEU A 83 4.60 16.78 -26.21
CA LEU A 83 5.96 16.98 -26.70
C LEU A 83 6.49 15.82 -27.56
N GLY A 84 5.68 14.77 -27.79
CA GLY A 84 6.11 13.55 -28.47
C GLY A 84 7.15 12.75 -27.67
N LEU A 85 7.29 13.07 -26.38
CA LEU A 85 8.18 12.43 -25.43
C LEU A 85 7.35 11.58 -24.48
N ILE A 86 7.95 10.49 -24.01
CA ILE A 86 7.28 9.53 -23.17
C ILE A 86 7.26 10.07 -21.73
N SER A 87 6.09 10.47 -21.24
CA SER A 87 5.89 10.95 -19.88
C SER A 87 5.63 9.76 -18.93
N GLU A 88 6.36 9.67 -17.82
CA GLU A 88 6.34 8.53 -16.90
C GLU A 88 5.71 8.88 -15.54
N PRO A 89 4.47 8.44 -15.23
CA PRO A 89 3.96 8.57 -13.87
C PRO A 89 4.82 7.74 -12.90
N LYS A 90 5.00 8.23 -11.66
CA LYS A 90 5.79 7.55 -10.61
C LYS A 90 5.01 7.39 -9.30
N PHE A 91 4.20 8.39 -8.94
CA PHE A 91 3.49 8.42 -7.66
C PHE A 91 2.01 8.73 -7.84
N LEU A 92 1.18 8.04 -7.07
CA LEU A 92 -0.27 8.24 -6.98
C LEU A 92 -0.65 8.42 -5.51
N ARG A 93 -1.40 9.47 -5.19
CA ARG A 93 -1.93 9.67 -3.83
C ARG A 93 -3.40 10.03 -3.90
N TYR A 94 -4.19 9.42 -3.02
CA TYR A 94 -5.58 9.77 -2.78
C TYR A 94 -5.65 10.51 -1.44
N ASP A 95 -6.20 11.73 -1.42
CA ASP A 95 -6.35 12.51 -0.20
C ASP A 95 -7.69 12.23 0.50
N GLN A 96 -7.78 12.59 1.78
CA GLN A 96 -9.01 12.41 2.56
C GLN A 96 -10.20 13.27 2.08
N ASN A 97 -9.95 14.26 1.22
CA ASN A 97 -10.98 15.13 0.64
C ASN A 97 -11.52 14.59 -0.70
N GLY A 98 -11.01 13.44 -1.17
CA GLY A 98 -11.44 12.82 -2.42
C GLY A 98 -10.71 13.31 -3.67
N PHE A 99 -9.55 13.95 -3.52
CA PHE A 99 -8.71 14.30 -4.66
C PHE A 99 -7.64 13.27 -4.93
N ILE A 100 -7.31 13.12 -6.20
CA ILE A 100 -6.31 12.17 -6.68
C ILE A 100 -5.15 12.96 -7.28
N PHE A 101 -3.95 12.69 -6.80
CA PHE A 101 -2.73 13.33 -7.25
C PHE A 101 -1.88 12.31 -7.99
N ILE A 102 -1.42 12.67 -9.19
CA ILE A 102 -0.38 11.93 -9.91
C ILE A 102 0.81 12.84 -10.07
N SER A 103 2.00 12.29 -9.88
CA SER A 103 3.21 12.98 -10.28
C SER A 103 4.23 12.03 -10.91
N GLY A 104 5.00 12.55 -11.85
CA GLY A 104 5.94 11.78 -12.64
C GLY A 104 6.94 12.64 -13.39
N ASP A 105 7.72 11.98 -14.23
CA ASP A 105 8.81 12.58 -14.99
C ASP A 105 8.34 12.88 -16.43
N ASP A 106 8.62 14.11 -16.89
CA ASP A 106 8.41 14.56 -18.26
C ASP A 106 9.44 15.62 -18.64
N TYR A 107 10.76 15.33 -18.55
CA TYR A 107 11.83 16.35 -18.72
C TYR A 107 11.70 17.51 -17.71
N GLY A 108 11.23 17.17 -16.51
CA GLY A 108 10.59 18.04 -15.53
C GLY A 108 9.72 17.15 -14.65
N VAL A 109 9.24 17.68 -13.53
CA VAL A 109 8.28 16.96 -12.69
C VAL A 109 6.91 17.56 -12.86
N GLU A 110 5.97 16.76 -13.36
CA GLU A 110 4.58 17.18 -13.51
C GLU A 110 3.73 16.61 -12.39
N THR A 111 2.79 17.42 -11.91
CA THR A 111 1.87 17.06 -10.83
C THR A 111 0.47 17.47 -11.24
N LEU A 112 -0.42 16.48 -11.31
CA LEU A 112 -1.81 16.63 -11.70
C LEU A 112 -2.70 16.31 -10.52
N LYS A 113 -3.74 17.11 -10.31
CA LYS A 113 -4.76 16.87 -9.29
C LYS A 113 -6.13 16.71 -9.93
N TYR A 114 -6.78 15.59 -9.70
CA TYR A 114 -8.12 15.26 -10.19
C TYR A 114 -9.14 15.21 -9.06
N ASP A 115 -10.40 15.53 -9.38
CA ASP A 115 -11.54 15.23 -8.50
C ASP A 115 -12.01 13.76 -8.63
N LEU A 116 -12.97 13.35 -7.81
CA LEU A 116 -13.53 11.98 -7.81
C LEU A 116 -14.19 11.56 -9.14
N ASN A 117 -14.56 12.52 -9.98
CA ASN A 117 -15.17 12.31 -11.28
C ASN A 117 -14.12 12.27 -12.40
N GLY A 118 -12.84 12.38 -12.06
CA GLY A 118 -11.72 12.41 -13.00
C GLY A 118 -11.57 13.74 -13.72
N ASN A 119 -12.13 14.84 -13.23
CA ASN A 119 -11.88 16.16 -13.82
C ASN A 119 -10.55 16.69 -13.28
N LEU A 120 -9.68 17.16 -14.19
CA LEU A 120 -8.44 17.83 -13.81
C LEU A 120 -8.76 19.17 -13.14
N THR A 121 -8.34 19.33 -11.89
CA THR A 121 -8.57 20.54 -11.08
C THR A 121 -7.42 21.53 -11.19
N TRP A 122 -6.18 21.03 -11.22
CA TRP A 122 -5.00 21.80 -11.59
C TRP A 122 -3.87 20.89 -12.04
N LEU A 123 -2.93 21.49 -12.79
CA LEU A 123 -1.67 20.91 -13.19
C LEU A 123 -0.54 21.87 -12.87
N ARG A 124 0.58 21.34 -12.37
CA ARG A 124 1.82 22.09 -12.18
C ARG A 124 3.00 21.32 -12.74
N ARG A 125 3.95 22.08 -13.30
CA ARG A 125 5.24 21.58 -13.74
C ARG A 125 6.31 22.26 -12.91
N PHE A 126 7.18 21.46 -12.31
CA PHE A 126 8.41 21.91 -11.70
C PHE A 126 9.56 21.57 -12.64
N ASP A 127 10.27 22.59 -13.08
CA ASP A 127 11.53 22.49 -13.80
C ASP A 127 12.40 23.63 -13.29
N ASP A 128 13.59 23.29 -12.79
CA ASP A 128 14.54 24.27 -12.28
C ASP A 128 15.51 24.77 -13.36
N GLY A 129 15.34 24.31 -14.61
CA GLY A 129 16.15 24.68 -15.76
C GLY A 129 17.53 24.02 -15.77
N ILE A 130 17.79 23.01 -14.93
CA ILE A 130 19.10 22.37 -14.80
C ILE A 130 18.97 20.86 -15.01
N GLY A 131 19.35 20.39 -16.21
CA GLY A 131 19.41 18.96 -16.50
C GLY A 131 18.04 18.27 -16.46
N PHE A 132 18.01 16.99 -16.09
CA PHE A 132 16.76 16.25 -15.95
C PHE A 132 16.37 16.16 -14.48
N ASN A 133 15.16 16.65 -14.20
CA ASN A 133 14.48 16.51 -12.92
C ASN A 133 13.75 15.16 -12.88
N SER A 134 13.92 14.41 -11.79
CA SER A 134 13.18 13.17 -11.54
C SER A 134 12.56 13.19 -10.15
N ILE A 135 11.28 12.83 -10.05
CA ILE A 135 10.59 12.77 -8.77
C ILE A 135 11.03 11.52 -7.98
N GLY A 136 11.53 11.74 -6.77
CA GLY A 136 11.87 10.68 -5.82
C GLY A 136 10.77 10.39 -4.78
N GLY A 137 9.77 11.27 -4.65
CA GLY A 137 8.65 11.02 -3.75
C GLY A 137 7.56 12.10 -3.76
N MET A 138 6.35 11.71 -3.36
CA MET A 138 5.20 12.60 -3.18
C MET A 138 4.46 12.26 -1.88
N VAL A 139 4.20 13.28 -1.06
CA VAL A 139 3.40 13.16 0.17
C VAL A 139 2.39 14.30 0.27
N LEU A 140 1.23 14.02 0.84
CA LEU A 140 0.16 14.99 1.05
C LEU A 140 -0.03 15.23 2.55
N ASP A 141 -0.29 16.48 2.95
CA ASP A 141 -0.82 16.73 4.29
C ASP A 141 -2.35 16.54 4.34
N SER A 142 -2.89 16.56 5.55
CA SER A 142 -4.34 16.37 5.78
C SER A 142 -5.22 17.45 5.13
N VAL A 143 -4.67 18.64 4.85
CA VAL A 143 -5.42 19.71 4.18
C VAL A 143 -5.40 19.53 2.66
N GLY A 144 -4.50 18.68 2.14
CA GLY A 144 -4.33 18.42 0.71
C GLY A 144 -3.30 19.32 0.05
N ASN A 145 -2.35 19.88 0.81
CA ASN A 145 -1.13 20.43 0.23
C ASN A 145 -0.22 19.27 -0.19
N CYS A 146 0.49 19.45 -1.30
CA CYS A 146 1.35 18.43 -1.89
C CYS A 146 2.81 18.83 -1.71
N TYR A 147 3.64 17.87 -1.29
CA TYR A 147 5.08 18.02 -1.13
C TYR A 147 5.78 17.02 -2.03
N LEU A 148 6.74 17.50 -2.82
CA LEU A 148 7.50 16.69 -3.77
C LEU A 148 8.97 16.70 -3.39
N GLY A 149 9.59 15.53 -3.44
CA GLY A 149 11.03 15.40 -3.52
C GLY A 149 11.45 15.26 -4.98
N VAL A 150 12.24 16.20 -5.49
CA VAL A 150 12.76 16.18 -6.86
C VAL A 150 14.28 16.03 -6.84
N GLY A 151 14.75 14.85 -7.26
CA GLY A 151 16.16 14.54 -7.50
C GLY A 151 16.65 15.05 -8.86
N HIS A 152 17.97 15.16 -8.99
CA HIS A 152 18.61 15.82 -10.13
C HIS A 152 19.66 14.91 -10.75
N SER A 153 19.56 14.69 -12.06
CA SER A 153 20.64 14.09 -12.85
C SER A 153 21.41 15.20 -13.57
N ALA A 154 22.73 15.15 -13.46
CA ALA A 154 23.66 16.22 -13.81
C ALA A 154 23.39 16.87 -15.19
N GLY A 155 23.08 18.17 -15.20
CA GLY A 155 23.25 19.02 -16.38
C GLY A 155 24.69 19.54 -16.52
N LEU A 156 24.94 20.37 -17.55
CA LEU A 156 26.24 20.96 -17.90
C LEU A 156 26.87 21.86 -16.81
N PHE A 157 26.13 22.17 -15.75
CA PHE A 157 26.58 22.98 -14.62
C PHE A 157 26.71 22.09 -13.38
N ASN A 158 27.90 22.06 -12.79
CA ASN A 158 28.29 21.19 -11.66
C ASN A 158 27.53 21.42 -10.33
N THR A 159 26.37 22.11 -10.34
CA THR A 159 25.56 22.35 -9.14
C THR A 159 24.50 21.26 -8.98
N LYS A 160 24.89 20.14 -8.36
CA LYS A 160 23.98 19.02 -8.07
C LYS A 160 23.32 19.22 -6.70
N HIS A 161 22.00 19.35 -6.70
CA HIS A 161 21.17 19.53 -5.51
C HIS A 161 19.95 18.62 -5.62
N TYR A 162 19.12 18.53 -4.58
CA TYR A 162 17.73 18.12 -4.75
C TYR A 162 16.80 19.22 -4.26
N SER A 163 15.60 19.26 -4.85
CA SER A 163 14.59 20.27 -4.57
C SER A 163 13.44 19.64 -3.82
N ILE A 164 12.94 20.33 -2.80
CA ILE A 164 11.69 20.02 -2.14
C ILE A 164 10.71 21.12 -2.52
N VAL A 165 9.57 20.74 -3.07
CA VAL A 165 8.56 21.67 -3.58
C VAL A 165 7.28 21.48 -2.80
N LYS A 166 6.67 22.59 -2.35
CA LYS A 166 5.33 22.57 -1.76
C LYS A 166 4.33 23.29 -2.67
N TYR A 167 3.25 22.60 -3.01
CA TYR A 167 2.05 23.18 -3.61
C TYR A 167 0.91 23.25 -2.60
N ASN A 168 0.18 24.37 -2.60
CA ASN A 168 -1.05 24.47 -1.82
C ASN A 168 -2.21 23.69 -2.46
N THR A 169 -3.37 23.67 -1.81
CA THR A 169 -4.56 22.97 -2.32
C THR A 169 -5.07 23.43 -3.69
N LYS A 170 -4.73 24.68 -4.08
CA LYS A 170 -5.06 25.31 -5.37
C LYS A 170 -3.96 25.12 -6.44
N GLY A 171 -2.85 24.49 -6.06
CA GLY A 171 -1.69 24.26 -6.91
C GLY A 171 -0.67 25.42 -6.89
N ASP A 172 -0.85 26.49 -6.11
CA ASP A 172 0.15 27.55 -6.08
C ASP A 172 1.41 27.06 -5.36
N THR A 173 2.58 27.41 -5.89
CA THR A 173 3.86 27.13 -5.23
C THR A 173 3.96 27.96 -3.96
N VAL A 174 4.07 27.29 -2.81
CA VAL A 174 4.23 27.96 -1.51
C VAL A 174 5.71 28.25 -1.25
N TRP A 175 6.56 27.25 -1.45
CA TRP A 175 8.00 27.38 -1.34
C TRP A 175 8.71 26.28 -2.15
N VAL A 176 9.96 26.55 -2.50
CA VAL A 176 10.91 25.59 -3.08
C VAL A 176 12.19 25.67 -2.25
N GLN A 177 12.55 24.58 -1.61
CA GLN A 177 13.81 24.49 -0.87
C GLN A 177 14.81 23.65 -1.67
N ARG A 178 16.00 24.22 -1.91
CA ARG A 178 17.11 23.54 -2.56
C ARG A 178 18.12 23.07 -1.52
N ILE A 179 18.50 21.81 -1.63
CA ILE A 179 19.45 21.17 -0.73
C ILE A 179 20.69 20.79 -1.55
N TYR A 180 21.76 21.59 -1.41
CA TYR A 180 22.98 21.44 -2.20
C TYR A 180 23.87 20.32 -1.63
N GLY A 181 24.48 19.54 -2.54
CA GLY A 181 25.51 18.54 -2.25
C GLY A 181 26.88 18.96 -2.78
N SER A 182 27.91 18.17 -2.47
CA SER A 182 29.30 18.63 -2.64
C SER A 182 29.99 18.32 -3.97
N GLN A 183 29.43 17.46 -4.86
CA GLN A 183 29.89 17.29 -6.28
C GLN A 183 29.21 16.15 -7.05
N TYR A 184 28.58 15.17 -6.37
CA TYR A 184 27.95 14.00 -6.98
C TYR A 184 26.43 13.96 -6.76
N TYR A 185 25.74 13.22 -7.64
CA TYR A 185 24.29 13.10 -7.81
C TYR A 185 23.48 13.20 -6.50
N GLY A 186 22.42 14.02 -6.50
CA GLY A 186 21.44 14.08 -5.42
C GLY A 186 20.21 13.27 -5.81
N GLN A 187 20.04 12.09 -5.23
CA GLN A 187 18.85 11.26 -5.42
C GLN A 187 18.04 11.26 -4.14
N ILE A 188 16.72 11.37 -4.27
CA ILE A 188 15.79 11.22 -3.15
C ILE A 188 15.33 9.77 -3.14
N GLY A 189 15.51 9.11 -2.00
CA GLY A 189 14.96 7.77 -1.76
C GLY A 189 13.50 7.84 -1.36
N ASP A 190 13.16 8.73 -0.42
CA ASP A 190 11.80 8.85 0.10
C ASP A 190 11.54 10.23 0.73
N ILE A 191 10.25 10.57 0.87
CA ILE A 191 9.72 11.77 1.52
C ILE A 191 8.50 11.43 2.36
N ILE A 192 8.51 11.84 3.63
CA ILE A 192 7.37 11.72 4.55
C ILE A 192 7.08 13.03 5.26
N LEU A 193 5.92 13.09 5.91
CA LEU A 193 5.57 14.14 6.85
C LEU A 193 5.57 13.59 8.27
N ASP A 194 6.09 14.37 9.23
CA ASP A 194 5.82 14.10 10.64
C ASP A 194 4.44 14.63 11.05
N LYS A 195 4.05 14.43 12.31
CA LYS A 195 2.73 14.85 12.82
C LYS A 195 2.51 16.36 12.83
N GLU A 196 3.57 17.16 12.75
CA GLU A 196 3.51 18.62 12.67
C GLU A 196 3.50 19.10 11.21
N ASN A 197 3.46 18.17 10.25
CA ASN A 197 3.64 18.38 8.83
C ASN A 197 5.02 18.94 8.46
N ASN A 198 6.04 18.75 9.30
CA ASN A 198 7.41 18.96 8.86
C ASN A 198 7.77 17.90 7.82
N VAL A 199 8.55 18.31 6.82
CA VAL A 199 8.94 17.45 5.71
C VAL A 199 10.24 16.75 6.07
N ILE A 200 10.30 15.43 5.86
CA ILE A 200 11.51 14.64 6.04
C ILE A 200 11.83 14.01 4.69
N VAL A 201 13.08 14.19 4.24
CA VAL A 201 13.59 13.63 3.00
C VAL A 201 14.86 12.85 3.30
N THR A 202 15.00 11.67 2.70
CA THR A 202 16.24 10.90 2.72
C THR A 202 16.72 10.64 1.31
N GLY A 203 18.00 10.33 1.17
CA GLY A 203 18.57 10.04 -0.13
C GLY A 203 20.08 9.87 -0.10
N VAL A 204 20.65 9.98 -1.29
CA VAL A 204 22.07 9.83 -1.54
C VAL A 204 22.68 11.20 -1.81
N SER A 205 23.74 11.54 -1.07
CA SER A 205 24.60 12.68 -1.43
C SER A 205 25.96 12.58 -0.75
N ASN A 206 26.95 13.28 -1.28
CA ASN A 206 28.30 13.29 -0.72
C ASN A 206 28.51 14.63 -0.02
N ASP A 207 29.32 14.62 1.03
CA ASP A 207 29.94 15.82 1.59
C ASP A 207 31.47 15.67 1.51
N LEU A 208 32.07 16.14 0.41
CA LEU A 208 33.51 16.05 0.13
C LEU A 208 34.38 16.76 1.16
N LEU A 209 33.82 17.64 2.01
CA LEU A 209 34.55 18.23 3.12
C LEU A 209 34.72 17.25 4.29
N LEU A 210 33.84 16.25 4.39
CA LEU A 210 33.81 15.25 5.46
C LEU A 210 34.22 13.85 4.97
N HIS A 211 33.82 13.46 3.76
CA HIS A 211 34.09 12.14 3.17
C HIS A 211 33.96 12.13 1.63
N PRO A 212 34.86 11.45 0.89
CA PRO A 212 34.81 11.41 -0.57
C PRO A 212 33.62 10.63 -1.15
N ASN A 213 33.08 9.67 -0.40
CA ASN A 213 32.03 8.76 -0.87
C ASN A 213 30.61 9.17 -0.43
N ASN A 214 29.58 8.54 -1.02
CA ASN A 214 28.18 8.86 -0.74
C ASN A 214 27.81 8.55 0.71
N SER A 215 27.00 9.44 1.29
CA SER A 215 26.43 9.32 2.63
C SER A 215 24.91 9.25 2.54
N ALA A 216 24.30 8.49 3.45
CA ALA A 216 22.86 8.53 3.63
C ALA A 216 22.53 9.90 4.27
N ARG A 217 21.95 10.80 3.47
CA ARG A 217 21.58 12.14 3.92
C ARG A 217 20.12 12.17 4.29
N THR A 218 19.81 12.72 5.46
CA THR A 218 18.44 12.91 5.91
C THR A 218 18.25 14.36 6.34
N VAL A 219 17.21 15.00 5.84
CA VAL A 219 16.93 16.42 6.08
C VAL A 219 15.50 16.56 6.59
N LYS A 220 15.34 17.35 7.65
CA LYS A 220 14.03 17.78 8.13
C LYS A 220 13.84 19.26 7.85
N LEU A 221 12.68 19.61 7.30
CA LEU A 221 12.31 20.96 6.93
C LEU A 221 10.99 21.36 7.62
N ASN A 222 10.87 22.63 7.98
CA ASN A 222 9.61 23.18 8.43
C ASN A 222 8.61 23.15 7.27
N GLY A 223 7.49 22.43 7.42
CA GLY A 223 6.53 22.27 6.32
C GLY A 223 5.82 23.56 5.91
N LYS A 224 5.80 24.57 6.78
CA LYS A 224 5.19 25.87 6.49
C LYS A 224 6.15 26.80 5.76
N THR A 225 7.41 26.90 6.19
CA THR A 225 8.37 27.88 5.67
C THR A 225 9.36 27.31 4.65
N GLY A 226 9.57 25.99 4.65
CA GLY A 226 10.62 25.33 3.85
C GLY A 226 12.02 25.44 4.47
N GLU A 227 12.16 26.09 5.62
CA GLU A 227 13.45 26.24 6.30
C GLU A 227 13.96 24.90 6.83
N VAL A 228 15.26 24.66 6.68
CA VAL A 228 15.92 23.46 7.21
C VAL A 228 15.96 23.52 8.73
N ILE A 229 15.36 22.51 9.38
CA ILE A 229 15.41 22.34 10.84
C ILE A 229 16.71 21.63 11.22
N TRP A 230 17.03 20.53 10.53
CA TRP A 230 18.32 19.83 10.66
C TRP A 230 18.65 19.06 9.38
N ASN A 231 19.94 18.76 9.21
CA ASN A 231 20.49 18.08 8.04
C ASN A 231 21.63 17.16 8.48
N ASN A 232 21.38 15.85 8.43
CA ASN A 232 22.31 14.82 8.88
C ASN A 232 22.89 14.04 7.71
N PHE A 233 24.14 13.62 7.89
CA PHE A 233 24.85 12.70 7.02
C PHE A 233 25.30 11.52 7.87
N TYR A 234 24.96 10.31 7.44
CA TYR A 234 25.45 9.10 8.08
C TYR A 234 26.27 8.26 7.11
N TYR A 235 27.47 7.89 7.57
CA TYR A 235 28.47 7.10 6.86
C TYR A 235 29.30 6.29 7.85
N LYS A 236 29.95 5.23 7.37
CA LYS A 236 30.96 4.49 8.15
C LYS A 236 32.36 4.92 7.71
N PRO A 237 33.32 5.14 8.61
CA PRO A 237 34.70 5.43 8.23
C PRO A 237 35.42 4.16 7.76
N LEU A 238 35.21 3.76 6.50
CA LEU A 238 35.97 2.72 5.80
C LEU A 238 36.41 3.26 4.44
N ILE A 239 37.55 2.77 3.93
CA ILE A 239 38.28 3.43 2.82
C ILE A 239 37.48 3.41 1.50
N TRP A 240 36.46 2.55 1.35
CA TRP A 240 35.54 2.55 0.20
C TRP A 240 34.14 2.08 0.61
N ASN A 241 33.21 3.02 0.79
CA ASN A 241 31.81 2.69 1.04
C ASN A 241 30.83 3.73 0.47
N SER A 242 29.65 3.31 0.01
CA SER A 242 28.52 4.18 -0.34
C SER A 242 27.39 3.92 0.64
N ALA A 243 26.69 4.95 1.08
CA ALA A 243 25.49 4.81 1.90
C ALA A 243 24.32 5.50 1.23
N ASP A 244 23.26 4.75 0.99
CA ASP A 244 22.09 5.22 0.25
C ASP A 244 20.86 5.18 1.17
N GLY A 245 20.29 6.35 1.48
CA GLY A 245 19.00 6.43 2.17
C GLY A 245 17.88 6.06 1.21
N ILE A 246 17.14 4.98 1.50
CA ILE A 246 16.15 4.40 0.58
C ILE A 246 14.72 4.72 1.02
N ALA A 247 14.37 4.44 2.27
CA ALA A 247 12.99 4.53 2.75
C ALA A 247 12.90 5.19 4.13
N LEU A 248 11.79 5.85 4.41
CA LEU A 248 11.54 6.57 5.65
C LEU A 248 10.36 6.02 6.44
N GLY A 249 10.44 6.21 7.75
CA GLY A 249 9.32 5.99 8.66
C GLY A 249 9.37 6.99 9.80
N CYS A 250 8.23 7.20 10.47
CA CYS A 250 8.17 7.99 11.68
C CYS A 250 7.35 7.29 12.76
N ASP A 251 7.76 7.45 14.01
CA ASP A 251 6.97 6.97 15.15
C ASP A 251 6.10 8.08 15.74
N LYS A 252 5.34 7.69 16.77
CA LYS A 252 4.42 8.59 17.46
C LYS A 252 5.10 9.80 18.12
N ASP A 253 6.41 9.74 18.37
CA ASP A 253 7.19 10.78 19.03
C ASP A 253 7.99 11.62 18.01
N ASN A 254 7.64 11.49 16.72
CA ASN A 254 8.30 12.15 15.58
C ASN A 254 9.79 11.78 15.44
N ASN A 255 10.22 10.63 16.00
CA ASN A 255 11.53 10.10 15.66
C ASN A 255 11.51 9.56 14.23
N ILE A 256 12.62 9.73 13.53
CA ILE A 256 12.74 9.40 12.12
C ILE A 256 13.54 8.11 11.97
N TYR A 257 13.01 7.19 11.20
CA TYR A 257 13.67 5.94 10.85
C TYR A 257 14.09 6.02 9.39
N VAL A 258 15.29 5.52 9.09
CA VAL A 258 15.84 5.50 7.73
C VAL A 258 16.30 4.09 7.40
N GLY A 259 15.63 3.45 6.45
CA GLY A 259 16.13 2.24 5.81
C GLY A 259 17.18 2.63 4.78
N ALA A 260 18.37 2.04 4.87
CA ALA A 260 19.50 2.39 4.03
C ALA A 260 20.26 1.16 3.54
N THR A 261 20.88 1.26 2.36
CA THR A 261 21.81 0.26 1.85
C THR A 261 23.23 0.81 1.95
N PHE A 262 24.11 0.07 2.60
CA PHE A 262 25.53 0.39 2.70
C PHE A 262 26.30 -0.55 1.80
N GLN A 263 26.99 -0.01 0.81
CA GLN A 263 27.89 -0.75 -0.05
C GLN A 263 29.29 -0.70 0.55
N PHE A 264 29.87 -1.85 0.85
CA PHE A 264 31.26 -2.01 1.25
C PHE A 264 32.04 -2.78 0.18
N SER A 265 33.37 -2.86 0.33
CA SER A 265 34.22 -3.62 -0.58
C SER A 265 33.89 -5.12 -0.65
N ASN A 266 33.27 -5.66 0.41
CA ASN A 266 32.80 -7.04 0.48
C ASN A 266 31.30 -7.20 0.18
N GLY A 267 30.62 -6.13 -0.25
CA GLY A 267 29.24 -6.14 -0.74
C GLY A 267 28.25 -5.29 0.07
N ASN A 268 26.97 -5.43 -0.25
CA ASN A 268 25.90 -4.60 0.33
C ASN A 268 25.40 -5.11 1.68
N THR A 269 24.98 -4.20 2.54
CA THR A 269 24.41 -4.50 3.85
C THR A 269 23.23 -3.58 4.14
N ALA A 270 22.18 -4.12 4.75
CA ALA A 270 20.99 -3.37 5.13
C ALA A 270 21.21 -2.68 6.49
N TYR A 271 20.91 -1.38 6.55
CA TYR A 271 21.02 -0.57 7.74
C TYR A 271 19.68 0.08 8.07
N LEU A 272 19.45 0.28 9.36
CA LEU A 272 18.35 1.06 9.91
C LEU A 272 18.91 2.13 10.83
N LEU A 273 18.61 3.39 10.56
CA LEU A 273 19.02 4.52 11.41
C LEU A 273 17.80 5.04 12.14
N LYS A 274 17.96 5.43 13.40
CA LYS A 274 16.93 6.18 14.14
C LYS A 274 17.48 7.53 14.58
N TYR A 275 16.84 8.61 14.14
CA TYR A 275 17.09 9.96 14.63
C TYR A 275 15.96 10.41 15.55
N SER A 276 16.29 11.20 16.58
CA SER A 276 15.29 11.92 17.35
C SER A 276 14.60 12.97 16.47
N SER A 277 13.48 13.51 16.96
CA SER A 277 12.78 14.60 16.27
C SER A 277 13.64 15.87 16.09
N SER A 278 14.66 16.06 16.94
CA SER A 278 15.66 17.15 16.86
C SER A 278 16.88 16.82 15.97
N GLY A 279 16.97 15.60 15.44
CA GLY A 279 18.05 15.19 14.55
C GLY A 279 19.26 14.54 15.25
N GLU A 280 19.15 14.16 16.52
CA GLU A 280 20.22 13.40 17.18
C GLU A 280 20.13 11.93 16.77
N LEU A 281 21.25 11.30 16.39
CA LEU A 281 21.28 9.86 16.11
C LEU A 281 21.09 9.09 17.43
N ILE A 282 19.99 8.34 17.55
CA ILE A 282 19.67 7.56 18.75
C ILE A 282 20.35 6.19 18.68
N TRP A 283 20.16 5.47 17.58
CA TRP A 283 20.77 4.16 17.38
C TRP A 283 20.86 3.79 15.89
N THR A 284 21.66 2.77 15.61
CA THR A 284 21.76 2.13 14.29
C THR A 284 21.59 0.63 14.43
N GLY A 285 20.67 0.07 13.64
CA GLY A 285 20.52 -1.37 13.43
C GLY A 285 21.23 -1.77 12.15
N GLU A 286 21.82 -2.96 12.16
CA GLU A 286 22.47 -3.57 11.01
C GLU A 286 21.89 -4.96 10.81
N TYR A 287 21.57 -5.28 9.57
CA TYR A 287 21.19 -6.62 9.16
C TYR A 287 22.12 -7.08 8.05
N SER A 288 22.88 -8.13 8.35
CA SER A 288 23.79 -8.80 7.45
C SER A 288 23.59 -10.30 7.60
N ASN A 289 23.60 -11.03 6.49
CA ASN A 289 23.63 -12.47 6.48
C ASN A 289 25.00 -12.92 5.93
N ALA A 290 25.64 -13.87 6.61
CA ALA A 290 27.05 -14.22 6.35
C ALA A 290 27.32 -14.69 4.91
N ASN A 291 26.28 -15.15 4.20
CA ASN A 291 26.37 -15.70 2.86
C ASN A 291 25.59 -14.87 1.82
N SER A 292 25.13 -13.67 2.14
CA SER A 292 24.37 -12.86 1.18
C SER A 292 24.58 -11.35 1.35
N LEU A 293 24.33 -10.62 0.27
CA LEU A 293 24.41 -9.16 0.22
C LEU A 293 23.01 -8.57 0.29
N CYS A 294 22.72 -7.73 1.28
CA CYS A 294 21.38 -7.23 1.54
C CYS A 294 21.20 -5.83 0.94
N THR A 295 20.20 -5.65 0.08
CA THR A 295 19.81 -4.35 -0.48
C THR A 295 18.38 -4.01 -0.08
N VAL A 296 18.19 -2.88 0.62
CA VAL A 296 16.86 -2.40 1.06
C VAL A 296 16.07 -1.88 -0.13
N ARG A 297 14.75 -2.18 -0.15
CA ARG A 297 13.81 -1.70 -1.17
C ARG A 297 12.74 -0.79 -0.61
N ASP A 298 12.18 -1.14 0.54
CA ASP A 298 11.09 -0.40 1.16
C ASP A 298 11.06 -0.60 2.68
N MET A 299 10.43 0.32 3.40
CA MET A 299 10.28 0.29 4.85
C MET A 299 8.95 0.89 5.29
N ILE A 300 8.41 0.35 6.38
CA ILE A 300 7.24 0.91 7.05
C ILE A 300 7.38 0.82 8.57
N THR A 301 6.79 1.77 9.28
CA THR A 301 6.77 1.81 10.75
C THR A 301 5.36 1.66 11.29
N ASP A 302 5.20 0.95 12.40
CA ASP A 302 3.93 0.92 13.12
C ASP A 302 3.83 2.06 14.16
N SER A 303 2.64 2.23 14.72
CA SER A 303 2.36 3.27 15.73
C SER A 303 3.13 3.11 17.05
N LEU A 304 3.69 1.92 17.30
CA LEU A 304 4.51 1.63 18.49
C LEU A 304 6.01 1.92 18.24
N GLY A 305 6.37 2.30 17.01
CA GLY A 305 7.74 2.55 16.60
C GLY A 305 8.53 1.29 16.25
N ASN A 306 7.87 0.15 16.00
CA ASN A 306 8.55 -0.98 15.38
C ASN A 306 8.73 -0.69 13.88
N CYS A 307 9.84 -1.16 13.33
CA CYS A 307 10.22 -0.93 11.95
C CYS A 307 10.24 -2.25 11.20
N TYR A 308 9.70 -2.23 9.98
CA TYR A 308 9.65 -3.39 9.10
C TYR A 308 10.30 -3.00 7.79
N LEU A 309 11.32 -3.74 7.37
CA LEU A 309 12.05 -3.48 6.14
C LEU A 309 11.97 -4.70 5.23
N THR A 310 11.87 -4.45 3.93
CA THR A 310 12.02 -5.48 2.91
C THR A 310 13.10 -5.09 1.91
N GLY A 311 13.67 -6.09 1.27
CA GLY A 311 14.72 -5.94 0.29
C GLY A 311 15.15 -7.30 -0.25
N TYR A 312 16.18 -7.36 -1.08
CA TYR A 312 16.69 -8.62 -1.59
C TYR A 312 18.06 -8.97 -1.02
N GLU A 313 18.29 -10.25 -0.83
CA GLU A 313 19.57 -10.86 -0.50
C GLU A 313 20.18 -11.50 -1.74
N THR A 314 21.37 -11.09 -2.16
CA THR A 314 22.11 -11.79 -3.23
C THR A 314 22.91 -12.95 -2.62
N ASN A 315 22.48 -14.18 -2.90
CA ASN A 315 23.09 -15.41 -2.38
C ASN A 315 24.46 -15.67 -3.01
N LEU A 316 25.51 -15.66 -2.17
CA LEU A 316 26.88 -15.92 -2.61
C LEU A 316 27.03 -17.39 -3.05
N GLY A 317 27.59 -17.61 -4.24
CA GLY A 317 27.87 -18.95 -4.78
C GLY A 317 26.83 -19.51 -5.76
N VAL A 318 25.59 -19.02 -5.73
CA VAL A 318 24.55 -19.35 -6.74
C VAL A 318 24.12 -18.13 -7.57
N SER A 319 24.42 -16.91 -7.09
CA SER A 319 24.07 -15.64 -7.76
C SER A 319 22.56 -15.49 -8.05
N SER A 320 21.72 -16.01 -7.15
CA SER A 320 20.28 -15.73 -7.11
C SER A 320 19.97 -14.66 -6.08
N THR A 321 18.78 -14.08 -6.16
CA THR A 321 18.26 -13.12 -5.18
C THR A 321 17.03 -13.66 -4.49
N ASP A 322 16.93 -13.50 -3.17
CA ASP A 322 15.74 -13.84 -2.38
C ASP A 322 15.21 -12.60 -1.67
N PHE A 323 13.92 -12.55 -1.35
CA PHE A 323 13.36 -11.52 -0.47
C PHE A 323 13.96 -11.72 0.92
N PHE A 324 14.30 -10.63 1.61
CA PHE A 324 14.32 -10.59 3.07
C PHE A 324 13.22 -9.69 3.59
N THR A 325 12.69 -10.02 4.76
CA THR A 325 11.80 -9.16 5.52
C THR A 325 12.20 -9.20 6.99
N ILE A 326 12.47 -8.04 7.56
CA ILE A 326 13.00 -7.91 8.92
C ILE A 326 12.14 -6.99 9.77
N LYS A 327 12.04 -7.31 11.06
CA LYS A 327 11.41 -6.47 12.07
C LYS A 327 12.39 -6.09 13.17
N PHE A 328 12.51 -4.79 13.42
CA PHE A 328 13.14 -4.24 14.62
C PHE A 328 12.06 -3.68 15.55
N ASP A 329 12.27 -3.78 16.86
CA ASP A 329 11.49 -2.99 17.81
C ASP A 329 11.95 -1.53 17.88
N SER A 330 11.22 -0.72 18.65
CA SER A 330 11.52 0.71 18.84
C SER A 330 12.87 1.00 19.52
N THR A 331 13.50 -0.01 20.12
CA THR A 331 14.82 0.07 20.74
C THR A 331 15.95 -0.32 19.78
N GLY A 332 15.62 -0.76 18.56
CA GLY A 332 16.59 -1.20 17.55
C GLY A 332 16.98 -2.67 17.67
N VAL A 333 16.25 -3.47 18.46
CA VAL A 333 16.53 -4.90 18.60
C VAL A 333 15.75 -5.69 17.54
N LEU A 334 16.48 -6.50 16.76
CA LEU A 334 15.89 -7.42 15.77
C LEU A 334 14.96 -8.43 16.47
N LYS A 335 13.71 -8.52 16.03
CA LYS A 335 12.70 -9.44 16.58
C LYS A 335 12.53 -10.69 15.74
N TRP A 336 12.50 -10.53 14.44
CA TRP A 336 12.46 -11.63 13.50
C TRP A 336 13.00 -11.16 12.15
N ASN A 337 13.49 -12.13 11.38
CA ASN A 337 13.86 -11.99 9.99
C ASN A 337 13.35 -13.22 9.24
N ASN A 338 12.80 -13.01 8.05
CA ASN A 338 12.35 -14.08 7.17
C ASN A 338 12.95 -13.87 5.80
N THR A 339 13.25 -14.97 5.12
CA THR A 339 13.57 -14.96 3.70
C THR A 339 12.46 -15.66 2.92
N TYR A 340 12.25 -15.22 1.68
CA TYR A 340 11.33 -15.86 0.75
C TYR A 340 11.95 -15.85 -0.64
N GLY A 341 12.05 -16.99 -1.28
CA GLY A 341 12.62 -17.08 -2.60
C GLY A 341 12.63 -18.51 -3.13
N SER A 342 13.21 -18.63 -4.31
CA SER A 342 13.23 -19.78 -5.19
C SER A 342 14.70 -20.16 -5.46
N ARG A 343 14.97 -20.75 -6.62
CA ARG A 343 16.37 -20.98 -7.07
C ARG A 343 16.87 -19.88 -8.01
N PHE A 344 16.04 -18.89 -8.30
CA PHE A 344 16.29 -17.83 -9.27
C PHE A 344 16.12 -16.46 -8.61
N ASP A 345 16.11 -15.40 -9.42
CA ASP A 345 16.02 -14.04 -8.91
C ASP A 345 14.61 -13.67 -8.48
N ASP A 346 14.50 -13.32 -7.20
CA ASP A 346 13.28 -12.88 -6.55
C ASP A 346 13.52 -11.52 -5.90
N ILE A 347 12.79 -10.52 -6.37
CA ILE A 347 13.00 -9.12 -6.00
C ILE A 347 11.70 -8.57 -5.40
N PRO A 348 11.71 -8.13 -4.13
CA PRO A 348 10.59 -7.40 -3.55
C PRO A 348 10.60 -5.94 -3.99
N ASP A 349 9.41 -5.35 -4.02
CA ASP A 349 9.21 -3.94 -4.39
C ASP A 349 8.52 -3.13 -3.29
N GLN A 350 7.49 -3.66 -2.62
CA GLN A 350 6.74 -2.92 -1.62
C GLN A 350 6.44 -3.75 -0.37
N ILE A 351 6.50 -3.11 0.79
CA ILE A 351 6.02 -3.64 2.07
C ILE A 351 4.77 -2.87 2.54
N TYR A 352 3.82 -3.57 3.15
CA TYR A 352 2.59 -2.98 3.66
C TYR A 352 2.20 -3.57 5.03
N LEU A 353 1.62 -2.75 5.90
CA LEU A 353 1.06 -3.18 7.18
C LEU A 353 -0.46 -3.05 7.17
N ASP A 354 -1.17 -4.11 7.57
CA ASP A 354 -2.59 -3.98 7.89
C ASP A 354 -2.83 -3.35 9.27
N LYS A 355 -4.10 -3.10 9.59
CA LYS A 355 -4.53 -2.54 10.89
C LYS A 355 -4.17 -3.39 12.11
N PHE A 356 -3.73 -4.64 11.92
CA PHE A 356 -3.29 -5.55 12.97
C PHE A 356 -1.76 -5.71 13.00
N ASN A 357 -1.04 -4.91 12.21
CA ASN A 357 0.41 -4.99 12.00
C ASN A 357 0.87 -6.35 11.44
N ASN A 358 0.01 -7.04 10.68
CA ASN A 358 0.48 -8.12 9.81
C ASN A 358 1.23 -7.50 8.63
N VAL A 359 2.29 -8.17 8.20
CA VAL A 359 3.21 -7.69 7.19
C VAL A 359 2.88 -8.35 5.86
N TYR A 360 2.83 -7.55 4.81
CA TYR A 360 2.64 -8.01 3.44
C TYR A 360 3.79 -7.49 2.60
N VAL A 361 4.41 -8.36 1.81
CA VAL A 361 5.48 -8.00 0.87
C VAL A 361 5.08 -8.47 -0.51
N ILE A 362 5.17 -7.60 -1.51
CA ILE A 362 4.97 -7.96 -2.92
C ILE A 362 6.26 -7.74 -3.71
N GLY A 363 6.48 -8.60 -4.68
CA GLY A 363 7.50 -8.44 -5.70
C GLY A 363 7.31 -9.43 -6.83
N SER A 364 8.43 -9.80 -7.44
CA SER A 364 8.48 -10.76 -8.54
C SER A 364 9.34 -11.95 -8.13
N GLU A 365 8.86 -13.17 -8.45
CA GLU A 365 9.59 -14.42 -8.25
C GLU A 365 9.86 -15.09 -9.60
N ALA A 366 11.08 -15.56 -9.83
CA ALA A 366 11.45 -16.28 -11.04
C ALA A 366 11.47 -17.81 -10.84
N GLU A 367 10.98 -18.59 -11.80
CA GLU A 367 11.02 -20.06 -11.76
C GLU A 367 11.40 -20.64 -13.14
N VAL A 368 12.04 -21.82 -13.18
CA VAL A 368 12.31 -22.56 -14.43
C VAL A 368 11.17 -23.52 -14.74
N ILE A 369 10.76 -23.54 -16.02
CA ILE A 369 9.77 -24.49 -16.53
C ILE A 369 10.37 -25.90 -16.57
N TYR A 370 9.72 -26.86 -15.92
CA TYR A 370 10.06 -28.28 -16.02
C TYR A 370 10.14 -28.73 -17.49
N GLY A 371 11.32 -29.21 -17.89
CA GLY A 371 11.58 -29.75 -19.24
C GLY A 371 12.20 -28.75 -20.23
N ILE A 372 12.37 -27.47 -19.88
CA ILE A 372 13.06 -26.48 -20.73
C ILE A 372 14.06 -25.67 -19.87
N PRO A 373 15.31 -26.14 -19.72
CA PRO A 373 16.31 -25.58 -18.78
C PRO A 373 16.71 -24.12 -19.04
N THR A 374 16.36 -23.56 -20.19
CA THR A 374 16.75 -22.21 -20.61
C THR A 374 15.64 -21.16 -20.47
N ARG A 375 14.48 -21.53 -19.92
CA ARG A 375 13.32 -20.64 -19.86
C ARG A 375 12.88 -20.37 -18.43
N THR A 376 13.08 -19.12 -18.00
CA THR A 376 12.56 -18.56 -16.75
C THR A 376 11.19 -17.94 -16.98
N GLU A 377 10.21 -18.30 -16.17
CA GLU A 377 8.95 -17.58 -15.98
C GLU A 377 9.09 -16.67 -14.78
N VAL A 378 8.42 -15.53 -14.80
CA VAL A 378 8.40 -14.60 -13.66
C VAL A 378 6.96 -14.39 -13.25
N HIS A 379 6.68 -14.49 -11.96
CA HIS A 379 5.35 -14.43 -11.37
C HIS A 379 5.29 -13.28 -10.36
N PHE A 380 4.10 -12.74 -10.12
CA PHE A 380 3.87 -11.95 -8.91
C PHE A 380 4.08 -12.88 -7.73
N ALA A 381 4.80 -12.42 -6.71
CA ALA A 381 4.89 -13.08 -5.43
C ALA A 381 4.48 -12.11 -4.32
N ALA A 382 3.40 -12.44 -3.61
CA ALA A 382 2.98 -11.70 -2.43
C ALA A 382 2.98 -12.62 -1.21
N VAL A 383 3.72 -12.24 -0.18
CA VAL A 383 3.90 -13.03 1.05
C VAL A 383 3.29 -12.28 2.22
N LYS A 384 2.56 -13.00 3.08
CA LYS A 384 2.05 -12.46 4.34
C LYS A 384 2.76 -13.09 5.53
N TYR A 385 3.19 -12.26 6.47
CA TYR A 385 3.64 -12.66 7.81
C TYR A 385 2.69 -12.09 8.88
N ASP A 386 2.47 -12.84 9.96
CA ASP A 386 1.84 -12.26 11.15
C ASP A 386 2.80 -11.35 11.93
N ILE A 387 2.28 -10.71 12.98
CA ILE A 387 3.06 -9.79 13.83
C ILE A 387 4.32 -10.43 14.47
N ASN A 388 4.32 -11.75 14.62
CA ASN A 388 5.41 -12.55 15.18
C ASN A 388 6.39 -13.07 14.10
N GLY A 389 6.12 -12.77 12.82
CA GLY A 389 6.95 -13.19 11.71
C GLY A 389 6.61 -14.58 11.16
N ASN A 390 5.51 -15.22 11.58
CA ASN A 390 5.14 -16.50 10.99
C ASN A 390 4.52 -16.27 9.61
N GLN A 391 5.07 -16.91 8.58
CA GLN A 391 4.48 -16.88 7.23
C GLN A 391 3.09 -17.51 7.27
N LYS A 392 2.08 -16.78 6.79
CA LYS A 392 0.69 -17.23 6.70
C LYS A 392 0.39 -17.77 5.32
N TRP A 393 0.68 -17.01 4.27
CA TRP A 393 0.41 -17.47 2.92
C TRP A 393 1.32 -16.80 1.91
N VAL A 394 1.29 -17.34 0.70
CA VAL A 394 1.99 -16.85 -0.47
C VAL A 394 1.01 -16.89 -1.63
N ILE A 395 0.71 -15.73 -2.22
CA ILE A 395 0.02 -15.62 -3.49
C ILE A 395 1.08 -15.60 -4.58
N LYS A 396 1.01 -16.57 -5.50
CA LYS A 396 1.73 -16.51 -6.77
C LYS A 396 0.73 -16.27 -7.89
N TYR A 397 1.02 -15.32 -8.76
CA TYR A 397 0.20 -15.08 -9.95
C TYR A 397 1.05 -14.95 -11.20
N TYR A 398 0.68 -15.73 -12.20
CA TYR A 398 1.13 -15.54 -13.57
C TYR A 398 -0.09 -15.68 -14.48
N ASN A 399 0.02 -15.15 -15.68
CA ASN A 399 -1.04 -15.25 -16.65
C ASN A 399 -0.66 -16.35 -17.66
N ASP A 400 -1.47 -17.41 -17.76
CA ASP A 400 -1.13 -18.61 -18.56
C ASP A 400 -0.84 -18.30 -20.04
N SER A 401 -1.38 -17.19 -20.58
CA SER A 401 -1.06 -16.73 -21.94
C SER A 401 0.20 -15.84 -22.02
N LEU A 402 0.62 -15.25 -20.89
CA LEU A 402 1.60 -14.18 -20.75
C LEU A 402 2.74 -14.62 -19.80
N LYS A 403 3.84 -15.13 -20.35
CA LYS A 403 4.87 -15.90 -19.62
C LYS A 403 5.75 -15.09 -18.65
N TYR A 404 5.46 -13.80 -18.48
CA TYR A 404 6.15 -12.92 -17.54
C TYR A 404 5.13 -12.01 -16.87
N SER A 405 5.08 -12.02 -15.55
CA SER A 405 4.25 -11.17 -14.71
C SER A 405 5.10 -10.60 -13.58
N LEU A 406 5.21 -9.27 -13.49
CA LEU A 406 5.97 -8.56 -12.46
C LEU A 406 5.00 -7.85 -11.52
N GLY A 407 4.97 -8.27 -10.25
CA GLY A 407 4.14 -7.62 -9.22
C GLY A 407 4.94 -6.55 -8.51
N ASN A 408 4.38 -5.34 -8.34
CA ASN A 408 5.12 -4.23 -7.72
C ASN A 408 4.31 -3.39 -6.72
N ARG A 409 2.99 -3.53 -6.66
CA ARG A 409 2.13 -2.77 -5.73
C ARG A 409 1.13 -3.64 -4.99
N ILE A 410 0.95 -3.35 -3.71
CA ILE A 410 0.00 -4.02 -2.82
C ILE A 410 -0.74 -2.99 -1.97
N CYS A 411 -2.04 -3.17 -1.82
CA CYS A 411 -2.83 -2.45 -0.82
C CYS A 411 -3.87 -3.37 -0.19
N ILE A 412 -4.26 -3.05 1.05
CA ILE A 412 -5.22 -3.83 1.82
C ILE A 412 -6.45 -2.96 2.10
N ASP A 413 -7.64 -3.43 1.69
CA ASP A 413 -8.88 -2.69 1.96
C ASP A 413 -9.37 -2.86 3.41
N GLU A 414 -10.39 -2.10 3.80
CA GLU A 414 -10.94 -2.13 5.16
C GLU A 414 -11.50 -3.50 5.59
N TYR A 415 -11.86 -4.33 4.61
CA TYR A 415 -12.35 -5.70 4.75
C TYR A 415 -11.22 -6.74 4.73
N GLN A 416 -9.96 -6.29 4.72
CA GLN A 416 -8.78 -7.14 4.64
C GLN A 416 -8.70 -7.93 3.32
N ASN A 417 -9.26 -7.43 2.23
CA ASN A 417 -8.94 -7.97 0.91
C ASN A 417 -7.57 -7.46 0.49
N VAL A 418 -6.83 -8.31 -0.23
CA VAL A 418 -5.53 -7.98 -0.81
C VAL A 418 -5.73 -7.53 -2.24
N ILE A 419 -5.26 -6.35 -2.60
CA ILE A 419 -5.24 -5.89 -3.98
C ILE A 419 -3.77 -5.86 -4.41
N LEU A 420 -3.45 -6.56 -5.50
CA LEU A 420 -2.12 -6.63 -6.10
C LEU A 420 -2.14 -5.94 -7.47
N GLY A 421 -1.08 -5.23 -7.79
CA GLY A 421 -0.89 -4.55 -9.06
C GLY A 421 0.50 -4.82 -9.64
N GLY A 422 0.56 -4.89 -10.97
CA GLY A 422 1.81 -5.00 -11.71
C GLY A 422 1.58 -5.06 -13.21
N VAL A 423 2.52 -5.71 -13.90
CA VAL A 423 2.48 -5.88 -15.36
C VAL A 423 2.57 -7.34 -15.77
N SER A 424 1.97 -7.72 -16.89
CA SER A 424 2.06 -9.06 -17.49
C SER A 424 2.38 -8.96 -18.99
N LEU A 425 3.17 -9.86 -19.58
CA LEU A 425 3.67 -9.74 -20.97
C LEU A 425 3.18 -10.85 -21.91
N GLU A 426 2.63 -10.50 -23.08
CA GLU A 426 2.36 -11.49 -24.15
C GLU A 426 3.66 -12.12 -24.68
N GLY A 427 3.77 -13.44 -24.52
CA GLY A 427 4.94 -14.18 -24.97
C GLY A 427 4.80 -14.67 -26.41
N ARG A 428 5.47 -14.01 -27.36
CA ARG A 428 5.99 -14.68 -28.57
C ARG A 428 7.38 -14.15 -28.94
N GLY A 429 8.26 -15.08 -29.34
CA GLY A 429 9.37 -14.94 -30.30
C GLY A 429 10.41 -13.80 -30.15
N ASN A 430 11.45 -13.84 -30.98
CA ASN A 430 12.36 -12.70 -31.20
C ASN A 430 11.60 -11.53 -31.86
N PHE A 431 10.77 -10.82 -31.11
CA PHE A 431 10.12 -9.59 -31.58
C PHE A 431 10.66 -8.38 -30.79
N PRO A 432 11.04 -7.30 -31.47
CA PRO A 432 11.67 -6.13 -30.85
C PRO A 432 10.72 -5.25 -30.01
N ASN A 433 9.41 -5.56 -29.96
CA ASN A 433 8.40 -4.74 -29.28
C ASN A 433 7.69 -5.58 -28.20
N ARG A 434 8.08 -5.41 -26.93
CA ARG A 434 7.48 -6.08 -25.77
C ARG A 434 6.32 -5.25 -25.24
N GLU A 435 5.10 -5.69 -25.45
CA GLU A 435 3.90 -5.01 -24.95
C GLU A 435 3.48 -5.62 -23.61
N PHE A 436 3.60 -4.83 -22.53
CA PHE A 436 3.15 -5.20 -21.20
C PHE A 436 1.68 -4.84 -21.03
N ASP A 437 0.87 -5.71 -20.46
CA ASP A 437 -0.47 -5.39 -19.98
C ASP A 437 -0.40 -4.99 -18.50
N ILE A 438 -1.23 -4.02 -18.11
CA ILE A 438 -1.39 -3.70 -16.69
C ILE A 438 -2.32 -4.72 -16.06
N THR A 439 -1.88 -5.36 -14.98
CA THR A 439 -2.63 -6.39 -14.27
C THR A 439 -2.95 -5.93 -12.85
N VAL A 440 -4.23 -5.98 -12.48
CA VAL A 440 -4.72 -5.73 -11.12
C VAL A 440 -5.56 -6.92 -10.65
N LEU A 441 -5.29 -7.39 -9.44
CA LEU A 441 -5.91 -8.58 -8.85
C LEU A 441 -6.50 -8.22 -7.49
N LYS A 442 -7.67 -8.76 -7.15
CA LYS A 442 -8.22 -8.69 -5.80
C LYS A 442 -8.42 -10.09 -5.22
N TYR A 443 -7.90 -10.34 -4.04
CA TYR A 443 -8.05 -11.58 -3.29
C TYR A 443 -8.78 -11.33 -1.96
N SER A 444 -9.71 -12.22 -1.61
CA SER A 444 -10.31 -12.27 -0.28
C SER A 444 -9.43 -13.12 0.64
N GLN A 445 -9.00 -12.56 1.77
CA GLN A 445 -8.33 -13.32 2.83
C GLN A 445 -9.32 -14.12 3.70
N ILE A 446 -10.62 -13.82 3.59
CA ILE A 446 -11.65 -14.61 4.24
C ILE A 446 -11.84 -15.84 3.39
N ASN A 447 -11.34 -16.95 3.90
CA ASN A 447 -11.58 -18.24 3.32
C ASN A 447 -13.07 -18.55 3.47
N SER A 448 -13.73 -18.80 2.35
CA SER A 448 -15.01 -19.51 2.33
C SER A 448 -14.78 -20.97 2.76
N ILE A 449 -14.40 -21.18 4.02
CA ILE A 449 -14.50 -22.49 4.66
C ILE A 449 -15.98 -22.66 4.99
N HIS A 450 -16.70 -23.28 4.07
CA HIS A 450 -17.85 -24.08 4.44
C HIS A 450 -17.40 -25.10 5.51
N ASN A 451 -18.13 -25.08 6.63
CA ASN A 451 -18.07 -25.95 7.81
C ASN A 451 -17.16 -25.46 8.94
N ILE A 452 -17.62 -24.45 9.69
CA ILE A 452 -18.33 -24.65 10.99
C ILE A 452 -19.25 -23.43 11.22
N SER A 453 -20.56 -23.70 11.27
CA SER A 453 -21.70 -22.78 11.52
C SER A 453 -22.02 -21.71 10.46
N ASN A 454 -22.11 -22.13 9.20
CA ASN A 454 -22.61 -21.32 8.07
C ASN A 454 -24.15 -21.14 8.05
N ASP A 455 -24.81 -21.04 9.21
CA ASP A 455 -26.28 -21.12 9.28
C ASP A 455 -26.98 -19.83 9.73
N VAL A 456 -26.26 -18.71 9.85
CA VAL A 456 -26.85 -17.44 10.31
C VAL A 456 -26.58 -16.23 9.41
N ILE A 457 -25.50 -16.19 8.60
CA ILE A 457 -25.12 -14.93 7.90
C ILE A 457 -25.31 -14.96 6.37
N SER A 458 -25.62 -16.12 5.77
CA SER A 458 -25.97 -16.23 4.33
C SER A 458 -27.48 -16.27 4.05
N ASN A 459 -28.33 -16.20 5.07
CA ASN A 459 -29.77 -16.50 4.96
C ASN A 459 -30.69 -15.27 5.02
N TYR A 460 -30.17 -14.06 5.19
CA TYR A 460 -31.00 -12.87 5.35
C TYR A 460 -30.45 -11.73 4.48
N ASN A 461 -31.35 -10.99 3.86
CA ASN A 461 -31.00 -9.82 3.06
C ASN A 461 -31.82 -8.63 3.58
N LEU A 462 -31.16 -7.50 3.85
CA LEU A 462 -31.78 -6.21 4.12
C LEU A 462 -31.45 -5.25 2.97
N SER A 463 -32.46 -4.94 2.15
CA SER A 463 -32.29 -4.05 1.00
C SER A 463 -32.22 -2.58 1.42
N GLN A 464 -31.59 -1.76 0.57
CA GLN A 464 -31.69 -0.30 0.66
C GLN A 464 -33.15 0.13 0.54
N ASN A 465 -33.58 1.07 1.38
CA ASN A 465 -34.95 1.59 1.37
C ASN A 465 -35.24 2.31 0.05
N PHE A 466 -36.47 2.21 -0.46
CA PHE A 466 -36.89 2.92 -1.67
C PHE A 466 -38.26 3.59 -1.48
N PRO A 467 -38.39 4.89 -1.84
CA PRO A 467 -37.34 5.78 -2.35
C PRO A 467 -36.27 6.15 -1.29
N ASN A 468 -35.09 6.62 -1.72
CA ASN A 468 -34.08 7.23 -0.85
C ASN A 468 -33.26 8.26 -1.66
N PRO A 469 -33.31 9.58 -1.37
CA PRO A 469 -34.08 10.22 -0.30
C PRO A 469 -35.60 10.03 -0.43
N PHE A 470 -36.35 10.16 0.67
CA PHE A 470 -37.80 9.95 0.70
C PHE A 470 -38.56 11.08 1.40
N ASN A 471 -39.83 11.25 1.03
CA ASN A 471 -40.76 12.21 1.64
C ASN A 471 -42.20 11.67 1.64
N PRO A 472 -42.88 11.57 2.79
CA PRO A 472 -42.35 11.22 4.11
C PRO A 472 -42.30 9.69 4.27
N LYS A 473 -42.60 8.92 3.22
CA LYS A 473 -42.73 7.47 3.26
C LYS A 473 -41.64 6.76 2.45
N THR A 474 -41.11 5.67 3.00
CA THR A 474 -40.21 4.76 2.29
C THR A 474 -40.54 3.31 2.60
N ASN A 475 -40.18 2.40 1.72
CA ASN A 475 -40.26 0.96 1.97
C ASN A 475 -38.89 0.38 2.30
N ILE A 476 -38.82 -0.45 3.33
CA ILE A 476 -37.66 -1.24 3.72
C ILE A 476 -37.98 -2.70 3.42
N ASN A 477 -37.17 -3.34 2.57
CA ASN A 477 -37.39 -4.72 2.18
C ASN A 477 -36.36 -5.63 2.85
N PHE A 478 -36.79 -6.80 3.33
CA PHE A 478 -35.89 -7.84 3.81
C PHE A 478 -36.46 -9.25 3.58
N ASN A 479 -35.59 -10.26 3.49
CA ASN A 479 -35.99 -11.66 3.32
C ASN A 479 -35.65 -12.50 4.55
N LEU A 480 -36.55 -13.42 4.92
CA LEU A 480 -36.35 -14.45 5.93
C LEU A 480 -36.37 -15.84 5.27
N LYS A 481 -35.38 -16.69 5.58
CA LYS A 481 -35.33 -18.09 5.08
C LYS A 481 -35.98 -19.11 6.01
N LYS A 482 -36.30 -18.74 7.25
CA LYS A 482 -37.03 -19.56 8.21
C LYS A 482 -37.81 -18.67 9.19
N SER A 483 -38.62 -19.29 10.06
CA SER A 483 -39.47 -18.55 10.98
C SER A 483 -38.75 -18.14 12.26
N GLU A 484 -38.54 -16.84 12.48
CA GLU A 484 -37.63 -16.29 13.51
C GLU A 484 -38.13 -14.98 14.13
N ASN A 485 -37.57 -14.58 15.27
CA ASN A 485 -37.91 -13.31 15.92
C ASN A 485 -37.17 -12.17 15.23
N VAL A 486 -37.92 -11.23 14.66
CA VAL A 486 -37.37 -10.11 13.90
C VAL A 486 -37.60 -8.80 14.64
N ILE A 487 -36.54 -7.99 14.72
CA ILE A 487 -36.60 -6.61 15.19
C ILE A 487 -36.05 -5.68 14.10
N LEU A 488 -36.83 -4.70 13.66
CA LEU A 488 -36.40 -3.64 12.74
C LEU A 488 -36.48 -2.30 13.46
N ASN A 489 -35.33 -1.70 13.76
CA ASN A 489 -35.23 -0.44 14.51
C ASN A 489 -34.78 0.70 13.60
N ILE A 490 -35.25 1.91 13.91
CA ILE A 490 -34.81 3.16 13.31
C ILE A 490 -34.01 3.97 14.34
N TYR A 491 -32.91 4.57 13.91
CA TYR A 491 -32.01 5.39 14.71
C TYR A 491 -31.77 6.75 14.04
N ASP A 492 -31.60 7.81 14.84
CA ASP A 492 -31.13 9.10 14.34
C ASP A 492 -29.61 9.14 14.17
N ILE A 493 -29.07 10.27 13.68
CA ILE A 493 -27.63 10.46 13.43
C ILE A 493 -26.76 10.38 14.70
N SER A 494 -27.35 10.56 15.89
CA SER A 494 -26.63 10.39 17.16
C SER A 494 -26.58 8.95 17.65
N GLY A 495 -27.21 8.02 16.91
CA GLY A 495 -27.35 6.62 17.29
C GLY A 495 -28.50 6.35 18.27
N LYS A 496 -29.34 7.35 18.57
CA LYS A 496 -30.50 7.16 19.44
C LYS A 496 -31.61 6.46 18.67
N LYS A 497 -32.17 5.39 19.24
CA LYS A 497 -33.32 4.67 18.67
C LYS A 497 -34.56 5.57 18.72
N VAL A 498 -35.15 5.86 17.57
CA VAL A 498 -36.31 6.74 17.42
C VAL A 498 -37.61 5.98 17.13
N GLU A 499 -37.53 4.76 16.61
CA GLU A 499 -38.71 3.93 16.35
C GLU A 499 -38.34 2.43 16.24
N THR A 500 -39.31 1.55 16.47
CA THR A 500 -39.20 0.11 16.18
C THR A 500 -40.38 -0.27 15.28
N LEU A 501 -40.09 -0.65 14.02
CA LEU A 501 -41.10 -0.95 13.01
C LEU A 501 -41.58 -2.40 13.04
N VAL A 502 -40.70 -3.31 13.47
CA VAL A 502 -41.00 -4.73 13.64
C VAL A 502 -40.39 -5.19 14.96
N ASN A 503 -41.13 -5.96 15.75
CA ASN A 503 -40.63 -6.69 16.92
C ASN A 503 -41.54 -7.90 17.19
N LYS A 504 -41.43 -8.92 16.34
CA LYS A 504 -42.26 -10.13 16.43
C LYS A 504 -41.63 -11.29 15.69
N LYS A 505 -42.13 -12.50 15.97
CA LYS A 505 -41.83 -13.68 15.17
C LYS A 505 -42.49 -13.58 13.79
N LEU A 506 -41.70 -13.77 12.74
CA LEU A 506 -42.14 -13.79 11.34
C LEU A 506 -41.90 -15.19 10.75
N SER A 507 -42.63 -15.57 9.71
CA SER A 507 -42.41 -16.81 8.95
C SER A 507 -41.32 -16.62 7.88
N GLN A 508 -40.91 -17.70 7.22
CA GLN A 508 -40.08 -17.58 6.00
C GLN A 508 -40.83 -16.75 4.94
N GLY A 509 -40.13 -15.84 4.25
CA GLY A 509 -40.69 -15.02 3.17
C GLY A 509 -39.99 -13.68 2.96
N ASP A 510 -40.39 -12.99 1.89
CA ASP A 510 -40.00 -11.60 1.61
C ASP A 510 -40.96 -10.63 2.32
N TYR A 511 -40.39 -9.61 2.96
CA TYR A 511 -41.11 -8.60 3.71
C TYR A 511 -40.82 -7.21 3.15
N LYS A 512 -41.87 -6.40 3.09
CA LYS A 512 -41.82 -4.99 2.72
C LYS A 512 -42.50 -4.18 3.82
N ILE A 513 -41.73 -3.42 4.57
CA ILE A 513 -42.19 -2.61 5.70
C ILE A 513 -42.14 -1.13 5.30
N GLU A 514 -43.28 -0.46 5.33
CA GLU A 514 -43.34 0.99 5.13
C GLU A 514 -42.94 1.72 6.42
N TRP A 515 -42.05 2.68 6.31
CA TRP A 515 -41.82 3.68 7.34
C TRP A 515 -42.45 5.01 6.93
N ASN A 516 -43.36 5.55 7.75
CA ASN A 516 -43.95 6.86 7.57
C ASN A 516 -43.35 7.85 8.55
N ALA A 517 -42.38 8.64 8.10
CA ALA A 517 -41.58 9.51 8.95
C ALA A 517 -42.19 10.91 9.14
N ASN A 518 -43.51 11.06 9.01
CA ASN A 518 -44.21 12.34 9.09
C ASN A 518 -43.96 13.13 10.38
N GLN A 519 -43.65 12.45 11.48
CA GLN A 519 -43.39 13.05 12.80
C GLN A 519 -41.91 13.36 13.06
N TYR A 520 -41.00 13.02 12.15
CA TYR A 520 -39.55 13.19 12.32
C TYR A 520 -39.01 14.33 11.46
N SER A 521 -37.95 15.02 11.91
CA SER A 521 -37.33 16.12 11.16
C SER A 521 -36.55 15.61 9.94
N SER A 522 -36.40 16.42 8.90
CA SER A 522 -35.51 16.09 7.78
C SER A 522 -34.08 15.84 8.27
N GLY A 523 -33.41 14.85 7.69
CA GLY A 523 -32.08 14.45 8.15
C GLY A 523 -31.69 13.03 7.78
N VAL A 524 -30.54 12.61 8.29
CA VAL A 524 -30.01 11.25 8.11
C VAL A 524 -30.51 10.36 9.24
N TYR A 525 -31.01 9.19 8.86
CA TYR A 525 -31.43 8.13 9.76
C TYR A 525 -30.78 6.81 9.37
N PHE A 526 -30.77 5.87 10.30
CA PHE A 526 -30.30 4.50 10.07
C PHE A 526 -31.41 3.51 10.43
N TYR A 527 -31.47 2.39 9.74
CA TYR A 527 -32.31 1.27 10.15
C TYR A 527 -31.48 0.00 10.27
N SER A 528 -31.76 -0.78 11.31
CA SER A 528 -31.03 -2.02 11.62
C SER A 528 -31.98 -3.18 11.80
N LEU A 529 -31.66 -4.30 11.15
CA LEU A 529 -32.40 -5.55 11.24
C LEU A 529 -31.70 -6.48 12.23
N TYR A 530 -32.44 -6.98 13.21
CA TYR A 530 -31.99 -8.02 14.13
C TYR A 530 -32.87 -9.25 13.97
N ILE A 531 -32.25 -10.43 14.02
CA ILE A 531 -32.92 -11.72 14.00
C ILE A 531 -32.43 -12.53 15.20
N ASP A 532 -33.37 -12.99 16.03
CA ASP A 532 -33.11 -13.70 17.29
C ASP A 532 -32.04 -13.00 18.17
N GLY A 533 -32.13 -11.66 18.24
CA GLY A 533 -31.24 -10.83 19.04
C GLY A 533 -29.88 -10.52 18.42
N LYS A 534 -29.55 -11.09 17.26
CA LYS A 534 -28.31 -10.80 16.52
C LYS A 534 -28.53 -9.72 15.47
N LEU A 535 -27.64 -8.74 15.39
CA LEU A 535 -27.64 -7.75 14.33
C LEU A 535 -27.27 -8.41 12.99
N ILE A 536 -28.13 -8.25 11.98
CA ILE A 536 -27.92 -8.79 10.64
C ILE A 536 -27.27 -7.75 9.72
N ASP A 537 -27.85 -6.56 9.62
CA ASP A 537 -27.36 -5.49 8.75
C ASP A 537 -27.92 -4.13 9.22
N SER A 538 -27.28 -3.03 8.81
CA SER A 538 -27.75 -1.66 9.00
C SER A 538 -27.55 -0.81 7.75
N LYS A 539 -28.52 0.03 7.41
CA LYS A 539 -28.49 0.89 6.22
C LYS A 539 -28.84 2.34 6.57
N LYS A 540 -28.29 3.27 5.77
CA LYS A 540 -28.53 4.72 5.88
C LYS A 540 -29.71 5.13 5.01
N MET A 541 -30.56 6.03 5.50
CA MET A 541 -31.66 6.64 4.76
C MET A 541 -31.73 8.16 4.99
N ILE A 542 -32.27 8.89 4.03
CA ILE A 542 -32.34 10.36 4.03
C ILE A 542 -33.80 10.79 3.91
N LEU A 543 -34.33 11.41 4.97
CA LEU A 543 -35.65 12.03 4.98
C LEU A 543 -35.54 13.48 4.52
N MET A 544 -36.28 13.84 3.48
CA MET A 544 -36.43 15.21 2.99
C MET A 544 -37.90 15.61 3.11
N LYS A 545 -38.20 16.73 3.76
CA LYS A 545 -39.58 17.25 3.86
C LYS A 545 -39.76 18.47 2.99
#